data_AF-A0A850THZ5-F1
#
_entry.id   AF-A0A850THZ5-F1
#
_cell.length_a   1.000
_cell.length_b   1.000
_cell.length_c   1.000
_cell.angle_alpha   90.00
_cell.angle_beta   90.00
_cell.angle_gamma   90.00
#
_symmetry.space_group_name_H-M   'P 1'
#
loop_
_entity.id
_entity.type
_entity.pdbx_description
1 polymer ?
#
loop_
_entity_poly.entity_id
_entity_poly.type
_entity_poly.pdbx_seq_one_letter_code
_entity_poly.pdbx_strand_id
1 'polypeptide(L)'
;KQSKPLVKGSKYQTLPGKLPRPLQNGEQGTYNLPDGCAMNNNEDISILGLRETENVDGTVVSDDLSPLSSGTDSGPQSPLSPENRKSPKGIKKIWGKIRRTQSGNFPADDLGLAEFRRGGLRATAGPRLSRSKETKGQKSDYNAPFAQWSTERVCNWLEDFGLGQYVIFARQWVTSGHTLLTATPQDMEKEMGIKHPLHRKKLVLAIKSINAKQDEKSAQLDHIWVTRWLDDIGLPQYKDQFHESRVDGRMLQYLTVNDLLFLKVTSQLHHLSIKCAIHVLHVNSFNPHCLRRRPVEENSVSPSEVVQWSNHRVMEWLRSVDLAEYAPNLRGSGVHGGLIILEPRFNGDTLAMLLNIPPQKTLLRRHLTTNFNVLIGPEAQQEKREITESTAYTALTTTAKVRPKKLGFSHFGNLRKKKFDESTDYICPMDTHPAAANGTQKNYGGYKGLNPFTDRELDQMEHSEGTVMQIGALSQGISHLT
;
A
#
# COMPACT_ATOMS: atom_id res chain seq x y z
N LYS A 1 -35.26 -23.70 -53.80
CA LYS A 1 -35.38 -22.40 -54.52
C LYS A 1 -34.19 -21.51 -54.14
N GLN A 2 -33.82 -20.56 -54.99
CA GLN A 2 -32.75 -19.56 -54.82
C GLN A 2 -32.99 -18.60 -53.63
N SER A 3 -32.05 -17.77 -53.14
CA SER A 3 -30.56 -17.78 -53.12
C SER A 3 -30.04 -16.58 -52.29
N LYS A 4 -28.79 -16.60 -51.79
CA LYS A 4 -28.11 -15.39 -51.26
C LYS A 4 -27.68 -14.45 -52.40
N PRO A 5 -27.64 -13.12 -52.16
CA PRO A 5 -26.38 -12.35 -52.27
C PRO A 5 -26.27 -11.23 -51.19
N LEU A 6 -25.22 -10.39 -51.07
CA LEU A 6 -23.75 -10.55 -51.26
C LEU A 6 -23.07 -9.29 -50.64
N VAL A 7 -21.80 -9.38 -50.21
CA VAL A 7 -21.00 -8.27 -49.65
C VAL A 7 -20.25 -7.47 -50.73
N LYS A 8 -20.18 -6.13 -50.59
CA LYS A 8 -19.17 -5.19 -51.16
C LYS A 8 -19.32 -3.82 -50.45
N GLY A 9 -18.30 -3.03 -50.11
CA GLY A 9 -16.86 -3.28 -50.02
C GLY A 9 -15.98 -2.27 -50.78
N SER A 10 -14.97 -1.70 -50.10
CA SER A 10 -13.85 -0.85 -50.63
C SER A 10 -14.11 0.66 -50.86
N LYS A 11 -13.13 1.60 -50.79
CA LYS A 11 -11.73 1.64 -50.24
C LYS A 11 -11.15 3.08 -50.28
N TYR A 12 -10.19 3.40 -49.39
CA TYR A 12 -9.11 4.43 -49.51
C TYR A 12 -9.52 5.94 -49.61
N GLN A 13 -8.67 6.96 -49.35
CA GLN A 13 -7.45 7.15 -48.52
C GLN A 13 -7.02 8.66 -48.53
N THR A 14 -6.24 9.12 -47.54
CA THR A 14 -5.37 10.35 -47.45
C THR A 14 -5.76 11.48 -46.47
N LEU A 15 -4.74 12.30 -46.14
CA LEU A 15 -4.59 13.40 -45.17
C LEU A 15 -3.62 14.43 -45.80
N PRO A 16 -3.29 15.60 -45.20
CA PRO A 16 -4.07 16.56 -44.41
C PRO A 16 -3.94 18.02 -44.97
N GLY A 17 -4.58 19.02 -44.37
CA GLY A 17 -4.42 20.45 -44.74
C GLY A 17 -4.71 21.44 -43.60
N LYS A 18 -4.18 22.67 -43.69
CA LYS A 18 -4.31 23.76 -42.69
C LYS A 18 -4.97 25.01 -43.30
N LEU A 19 -5.72 25.78 -42.47
CA LEU A 19 -5.83 27.26 -42.36
C LEU A 19 -5.89 28.15 -43.64
N PRO A 20 -6.72 29.22 -43.67
CA PRO A 20 -6.44 30.42 -42.84
C PRO A 20 -7.66 31.25 -42.34
N ARG A 21 -7.35 32.34 -41.62
CA ARG A 21 -8.28 33.44 -41.26
C ARG A 21 -8.44 34.46 -42.42
N PRO A 22 -9.55 35.22 -42.48
CA PRO A 22 -9.59 36.56 -43.07
C PRO A 22 -9.34 37.69 -42.03
N LEU A 23 -8.90 38.87 -42.49
CA LEU A 23 -8.65 40.09 -41.68
C LEU A 23 -8.53 41.33 -42.60
N GLN A 24 -9.41 42.33 -42.47
CA GLN A 24 -9.41 43.72 -43.03
C GLN A 24 -10.56 44.49 -42.32
N ASN A 25 -10.65 45.82 -42.03
CA ASN A 25 -9.81 47.06 -42.02
C ASN A 25 -10.44 47.99 -40.92
N GLY A 26 -10.07 49.23 -40.56
CA GLY A 26 -9.13 50.27 -41.06
C GLY A 26 -9.87 51.41 -41.82
N GLU A 27 -9.77 52.73 -41.55
CA GLU A 27 -9.10 53.60 -40.52
C GLU A 27 -9.96 54.91 -40.34
N GLN A 28 -9.60 56.13 -39.85
CA GLN A 28 -8.38 56.80 -39.34
C GLN A 28 -8.72 58.13 -38.57
N GLY A 29 -7.88 58.57 -37.59
CA GLY A 29 -7.66 59.99 -37.16
C GLY A 29 -8.71 60.72 -36.27
N THR A 30 -8.43 61.88 -35.61
CA THR A 30 -7.13 62.55 -35.25
C THR A 30 -7.28 63.71 -34.22
N TYR A 31 -6.24 63.93 -33.38
CA TYR A 31 -5.82 65.15 -32.60
C TYR A 31 -6.74 65.90 -31.60
N ASN A 32 -6.26 66.09 -30.34
CA ASN A 32 -5.84 67.41 -29.77
C ASN A 32 -5.40 67.34 -28.26
N LEU A 33 -4.51 68.26 -27.85
CA LEU A 33 -4.04 68.65 -26.49
C LEU A 33 -3.48 70.11 -26.61
N PRO A 34 -2.98 70.86 -25.59
CA PRO A 34 -2.53 70.51 -24.21
C PRO A 34 -3.65 70.78 -23.16
N ASP A 35 -3.50 71.14 -21.87
CA ASP A 35 -2.39 71.48 -20.91
C ASP A 35 -2.93 71.19 -19.46
N GLY A 36 -2.19 71.28 -18.34
CA GLY A 36 -0.75 71.54 -18.12
C GLY A 36 -0.44 72.47 -16.94
N CYS A 37 0.13 71.96 -15.82
CA CYS A 37 0.80 72.74 -14.77
C CYS A 37 1.70 71.84 -13.89
N ALA A 38 2.73 72.39 -13.22
CA ALA A 38 3.79 71.62 -12.51
C ALA A 38 4.41 72.39 -11.30
N MET A 39 5.59 71.95 -10.83
CA MET A 39 6.36 72.34 -9.61
C MET A 39 5.90 71.62 -8.33
N ASN A 40 6.67 70.77 -7.62
CA ASN A 40 8.10 70.37 -7.62
C ASN A 40 9.09 71.25 -6.81
N ASN A 41 10.19 70.59 -6.34
CA ASN A 41 11.38 71.10 -5.62
C ASN A 41 11.29 71.20 -4.07
N ASN A 42 12.34 70.94 -3.26
CA ASN A 42 13.61 70.16 -3.42
C ASN A 42 14.29 69.92 -2.02
N GLU A 43 15.23 68.95 -1.97
CA GLU A 43 16.49 68.91 -1.14
C GLU A 43 16.44 68.99 0.43
N ASP A 44 17.46 68.61 1.22
CA ASP A 44 18.48 67.52 1.21
C ASP A 44 19.24 67.49 2.60
N ILE A 45 20.23 66.60 2.79
CA ILE A 45 21.43 66.71 3.70
C ILE A 45 21.36 66.33 5.22
N SER A 46 22.08 65.24 5.54
CA SER A 46 23.06 64.94 6.63
C SER A 46 22.87 65.09 8.17
N ILE A 47 23.02 63.93 8.86
CA ILE A 47 23.95 63.53 9.98
C ILE A 47 24.19 64.44 11.23
N LEU A 48 24.31 63.78 12.41
CA LEU A 48 24.64 64.23 13.79
C LEU A 48 23.41 64.63 14.64
N GLY A 49 23.37 64.44 15.97
CA GLY A 49 24.32 63.82 16.91
C GLY A 49 24.25 64.48 18.31
N LEU A 50 24.59 63.76 19.39
CA LEU A 50 24.44 64.15 20.83
C LEU A 50 23.00 64.11 21.39
N ARG A 51 22.74 64.16 22.71
CA ARG A 51 23.26 63.44 23.91
C ARG A 51 22.36 63.81 25.12
N GLU A 52 22.73 63.34 26.32
CA GLU A 52 22.15 63.63 27.66
C GLU A 52 20.85 62.85 27.97
N THR A 53 20.69 62.03 29.03
CA THR A 53 21.26 61.86 30.39
C THR A 53 20.74 62.76 31.50
N GLU A 54 19.97 62.20 32.43
CA GLU A 54 20.08 62.45 33.87
C GLU A 54 19.59 61.22 34.68
N ASN A 55 19.75 61.24 36.01
CA ASN A 55 19.92 60.03 36.86
C ASN A 55 19.20 60.16 38.24
N VAL A 56 19.47 59.21 39.16
CA VAL A 56 19.18 59.21 40.64
C VAL A 56 17.82 58.60 41.05
N ASP A 57 17.67 57.78 42.12
CA ASP A 57 18.53 56.80 42.84
C ASP A 57 17.61 55.96 43.80
N GLY A 58 18.04 54.81 44.35
CA GLY A 58 17.16 53.95 45.19
C GLY A 58 17.68 52.63 45.81
N THR A 59 18.99 52.44 45.95
CA THR A 59 19.79 51.47 46.76
C THR A 59 19.14 50.31 47.58
N VAL A 60 19.79 49.11 47.52
CA VAL A 60 20.07 48.06 48.56
C VAL A 60 20.08 46.65 47.87
N VAL A 61 21.23 46.07 47.43
CA VAL A 61 22.31 45.33 48.17
C VAL A 61 21.83 43.92 48.63
N SER A 62 22.49 42.76 48.38
CA SER A 62 23.82 42.36 47.84
C SER A 62 23.69 41.19 46.81
N ASP A 63 24.56 40.96 45.82
CA ASP A 63 26.00 40.54 45.78
C ASP A 63 26.26 39.07 46.22
N ASP A 64 27.06 38.21 45.55
CA ASP A 64 27.56 38.13 44.15
C ASP A 64 27.93 36.64 43.84
N LEU A 65 28.89 36.10 43.06
CA LEU A 65 30.07 36.56 42.27
C LEU A 65 30.40 35.55 41.13
N SER A 66 31.48 35.80 40.39
CA SER A 66 32.17 34.91 39.41
C SER A 66 33.68 35.33 39.38
N PRO A 67 34.55 35.20 38.35
CA PRO A 67 34.58 34.41 37.11
C PRO A 67 35.94 33.68 36.82
N LEU A 68 36.07 33.12 35.60
CA LEU A 68 37.25 32.81 34.74
C LEU A 68 38.70 32.89 35.28
N SER A 69 39.59 31.95 34.86
CA SER A 69 40.59 32.17 33.77
C SER A 69 41.53 30.97 33.45
N SER A 70 42.47 31.17 32.51
CA SER A 70 43.32 30.25 31.72
C SER A 70 44.72 29.87 32.26
N GLY A 71 45.31 28.77 31.74
CA GLY A 71 46.61 28.85 31.01
C GLY A 71 47.91 28.21 31.58
N THR A 72 48.38 27.12 30.96
CA THR A 72 49.79 26.75 30.58
C THR A 72 50.99 26.85 31.57
N ASP A 73 51.67 25.73 31.87
CA ASP A 73 52.99 25.27 31.27
C ASP A 73 54.01 24.51 32.19
N SER A 74 54.68 23.53 31.57
CA SER A 74 55.94 22.74 31.76
C SER A 74 56.77 22.60 33.07
N GLY A 75 56.95 21.32 33.49
CA GLY A 75 58.27 20.64 33.70
C GLY A 75 58.89 20.61 35.12
N PRO A 76 59.87 19.71 35.44
CA PRO A 76 60.51 18.62 34.66
C PRO A 76 60.00 17.20 35.13
N GLN A 77 60.70 16.07 35.36
CA GLN A 77 62.10 15.60 35.31
C GLN A 77 62.18 14.03 35.22
N SER A 78 63.36 13.39 35.26
CA SER A 78 63.59 11.91 35.30
C SER A 78 64.97 11.59 35.95
N PRO A 79 65.48 10.32 36.11
CA PRO A 79 65.59 9.18 35.15
C PRO A 79 64.99 7.85 35.72
N LEU A 80 65.31 6.58 35.40
CA LEU A 80 66.35 5.87 34.60
C LEU A 80 65.78 4.53 33.99
N SER A 81 66.56 3.46 33.80
CA SER A 81 66.17 2.21 33.08
C SER A 81 67.08 0.99 33.39
N PRO A 82 66.80 -0.20 32.78
CA PRO A 82 67.73 -0.83 31.81
C PRO A 82 67.07 -1.49 30.55
N GLU A 83 67.86 -2.16 29.69
CA GLU A 83 67.45 -2.87 28.45
C GLU A 83 66.81 -4.27 28.69
N ASN A 84 65.77 -4.67 27.92
CA ASN A 84 65.82 -5.91 27.08
C ASN A 84 64.81 -6.00 25.90
N ARG A 85 65.30 -5.54 24.74
CA ARG A 85 65.29 -6.22 23.42
C ARG A 85 64.01 -6.47 22.58
N LYS A 86 64.10 -5.86 21.38
CA LYS A 86 63.77 -6.36 20.01
C LYS A 86 62.36 -6.12 19.44
N SER A 87 62.39 -5.77 18.15
CA SER A 87 61.32 -5.52 17.19
C SER A 87 61.92 -5.83 15.78
N PRO A 88 61.33 -5.44 14.62
CA PRO A 88 59.94 -5.16 14.26
C PRO A 88 59.52 -5.96 13.00
N LYS A 89 58.29 -5.74 12.48
CA LYS A 89 57.98 -5.32 11.08
C LYS A 89 56.52 -5.65 10.69
N GLY A 90 55.93 -4.77 9.89
CA GLY A 90 54.66 -4.98 9.18
C GLY A 90 54.70 -4.33 7.78
N ILE A 91 53.77 -4.70 6.90
CA ILE A 91 53.71 -4.22 5.51
C ILE A 91 52.30 -3.67 5.21
N LYS A 92 52.21 -2.67 4.32
CA LYS A 92 50.99 -1.90 3.99
C LYS A 92 50.60 -2.06 2.52
N LYS A 93 49.28 -1.94 2.25
CA LYS A 93 48.60 -1.48 1.02
C LYS A 93 49.11 -1.98 -0.36
N ILE A 94 48.20 -2.58 -1.13
CA ILE A 94 48.38 -2.87 -2.58
C ILE A 94 47.47 -1.95 -3.41
N TRP A 95 48.04 -1.21 -4.36
CA TRP A 95 47.34 -0.59 -5.50
C TRP A 95 48.36 -0.43 -6.65
N GLY A 96 48.08 -1.00 -7.83
CA GLY A 96 49.09 -1.23 -8.87
C GLY A 96 48.59 -1.17 -10.31
N LYS A 97 48.45 0.07 -10.81
CA LYS A 97 48.34 0.52 -12.22
C LYS A 97 48.28 -0.55 -13.33
N ILE A 98 47.16 -0.57 -14.06
CA ILE A 98 47.00 -1.24 -15.36
C ILE A 98 48.00 -0.67 -16.39
N ARG A 99 48.72 -1.53 -17.13
CA ARG A 99 49.55 -1.13 -18.29
C ARG A 99 48.84 -1.50 -19.59
N ARG A 100 48.60 -0.49 -20.43
CA ARG A 100 48.07 -0.61 -21.80
C ARG A 100 49.17 -1.10 -22.74
N THR A 101 48.91 -2.15 -23.51
CA THR A 101 49.72 -2.54 -24.68
C THR A 101 49.10 -1.98 -25.96
N GLN A 102 49.95 -1.72 -26.97
CA GLN A 102 49.58 -1.12 -28.24
C GLN A 102 49.98 -2.05 -29.40
N SER A 103 49.34 -1.87 -30.55
CA SER A 103 49.56 -2.61 -31.80
C SER A 103 51.02 -2.74 -32.22
N GLY A 104 51.41 -3.94 -32.67
CA GLY A 104 52.58 -4.12 -33.53
C GLY A 104 52.17 -4.02 -35.01
N ASN A 105 53.01 -3.38 -35.82
CA ASN A 105 52.86 -3.38 -37.28
C ASN A 105 53.60 -4.59 -37.89
N PHE A 106 53.03 -5.14 -38.97
CA PHE A 106 53.77 -5.84 -40.02
C PHE A 106 53.31 -5.28 -41.38
N PRO A 107 54.16 -5.29 -42.42
CA PRO A 107 53.89 -4.60 -43.67
C PRO A 107 52.89 -5.35 -44.57
N ALA A 108 52.35 -4.66 -45.57
CA ALA A 108 51.76 -5.29 -46.73
C ALA A 108 52.88 -5.83 -47.65
N ASP A 109 52.70 -7.01 -48.24
CA ASP A 109 52.25 -7.06 -49.64
C ASP A 109 51.83 -8.48 -50.10
N ASP A 110 51.23 -8.51 -51.29
CA ASP A 110 51.02 -9.64 -52.21
C ASP A 110 49.90 -10.68 -51.90
N LEU A 111 49.58 -11.46 -52.94
CA LEU A 111 48.27 -12.04 -53.23
C LEU A 111 48.21 -13.56 -52.96
N GLY A 112 47.11 -14.03 -52.36
CA GLY A 112 46.88 -15.45 -52.13
C GLY A 112 45.40 -15.82 -51.94
N LEU A 113 44.82 -16.58 -52.88
CA LEU A 113 43.43 -17.01 -52.87
C LEU A 113 43.23 -18.25 -51.99
N ALA A 114 42.71 -18.12 -50.77
CA ALA A 114 42.43 -19.26 -49.88
C ALA A 114 41.17 -19.11 -48.99
N GLU A 115 40.53 -20.25 -48.68
CA GLU A 115 39.30 -20.38 -47.89
C GLU A 115 39.49 -20.00 -46.41
N PHE A 116 38.66 -19.09 -45.88
CA PHE A 116 38.57 -18.82 -44.44
C PHE A 116 37.23 -19.27 -43.84
N ARG A 117 37.28 -20.37 -43.09
CA ARG A 117 36.18 -20.81 -42.22
C ARG A 117 36.28 -20.20 -40.82
N ARG A 118 35.11 -19.91 -40.25
CA ARG A 118 34.78 -19.89 -38.80
C ARG A 118 35.51 -18.84 -37.92
N GLY A 119 34.73 -17.90 -37.39
CA GLY A 119 34.89 -17.41 -36.00
C GLY A 119 34.97 -15.90 -35.82
N GLY A 120 33.88 -15.27 -35.36
CA GLY A 120 33.89 -13.87 -34.95
C GLY A 120 32.48 -13.33 -34.68
N LEU A 121 32.18 -12.90 -33.46
CA LEU A 121 30.89 -12.31 -33.10
C LEU A 121 30.79 -10.87 -33.60
N ARG A 122 29.76 -10.55 -34.40
CA ARG A 122 29.28 -9.17 -34.58
C ARG A 122 27.90 -9.04 -33.93
N ALA A 123 27.84 -8.31 -32.82
CA ALA A 123 26.65 -8.21 -31.97
C ALA A 123 25.63 -7.20 -32.52
N THR A 124 24.88 -7.61 -33.54
CA THR A 124 23.69 -6.87 -34.03
C THR A 124 22.49 -7.81 -34.13
N ALA A 125 22.02 -8.29 -32.99
CA ALA A 125 20.77 -9.04 -32.87
C ALA A 125 19.98 -8.51 -31.66
N GLY A 126 18.74 -8.06 -31.90
CA GLY A 126 17.81 -7.72 -30.82
C GLY A 126 17.38 -8.96 -30.01
N PRO A 127 16.60 -8.78 -28.92
CA PRO A 127 16.23 -9.86 -28.01
C PRO A 127 15.33 -10.90 -28.67
N ARG A 128 15.96 -11.91 -29.30
CA ARG A 128 15.28 -13.10 -29.80
C ARG A 128 14.88 -13.97 -28.61
N LEU A 129 13.62 -13.89 -28.20
CA LEU A 129 12.96 -14.80 -27.27
C LEU A 129 12.83 -16.22 -27.89
N SER A 130 13.97 -16.85 -28.10
CA SER A 130 14.10 -18.20 -28.65
C SER A 130 13.81 -19.23 -27.57
N ARG A 131 12.53 -19.43 -27.26
CA ARG A 131 12.03 -20.53 -26.41
C ARG A 131 12.69 -21.84 -26.89
N SER A 132 13.37 -22.54 -25.98
CA SER A 132 14.10 -23.77 -26.34
C SER A 132 13.15 -24.81 -26.93
N LYS A 133 13.59 -25.50 -27.98
CA LYS A 133 12.73 -26.31 -28.84
C LYS A 133 12.67 -27.77 -28.37
N GLU A 134 11.54 -28.11 -27.76
CA GLU A 134 10.90 -29.44 -27.80
C GLU A 134 11.81 -30.65 -27.57
N THR A 135 12.07 -30.97 -26.30
CA THR A 135 12.32 -32.36 -25.90
C THR A 135 11.08 -33.21 -26.17
N LYS A 136 11.01 -33.87 -27.34
CA LYS A 136 10.01 -34.90 -27.65
C LYS A 136 10.05 -35.99 -26.57
N GLY A 137 9.00 -36.15 -25.77
CA GLY A 137 8.99 -37.21 -24.74
C GLY A 137 7.82 -37.26 -23.77
N GLN A 138 7.07 -36.17 -23.56
CA GLN A 138 5.85 -36.21 -22.75
C GLN A 138 4.68 -35.55 -23.47
N LYS A 139 3.57 -36.27 -23.62
CA LYS A 139 2.25 -35.65 -23.64
C LYS A 139 2.04 -35.07 -22.24
N SER A 140 2.28 -33.77 -22.08
CA SER A 140 1.95 -33.10 -20.83
C SER A 140 0.43 -32.96 -20.78
N ASP A 141 -0.25 -33.91 -20.12
CA ASP A 141 -1.68 -33.79 -19.86
C ASP A 141 -1.89 -32.56 -18.97
N TYR A 142 -2.29 -31.45 -19.59
CA TYR A 142 -2.50 -30.18 -18.91
C TYR A 142 -3.56 -30.33 -17.80
N ASN A 143 -4.54 -31.22 -17.99
CA ASN A 143 -5.55 -31.64 -17.02
C ASN A 143 -5.08 -32.63 -15.94
N ALA A 144 -3.83 -33.09 -15.93
CA ALA A 144 -3.35 -34.00 -14.89
C ALA A 144 -3.49 -33.35 -13.50
N PRO A 145 -4.06 -34.04 -12.49
CA PRO A 145 -4.18 -33.52 -11.14
C PRO A 145 -2.81 -33.32 -10.50
N PHE A 146 -2.68 -32.36 -9.58
CA PHE A 146 -1.41 -31.95 -8.98
C PHE A 146 -0.56 -33.11 -8.44
N ALA A 147 -1.18 -34.13 -7.84
CA ALA A 147 -0.51 -35.34 -7.36
C ALA A 147 0.35 -36.05 -8.43
N GLN A 148 -0.07 -35.99 -9.70
CA GLN A 148 0.58 -36.65 -10.85
C GLN A 148 1.56 -35.73 -11.59
N TRP A 149 1.82 -34.52 -11.11
CA TRP A 149 2.76 -33.60 -11.76
C TRP A 149 4.20 -34.11 -11.59
N SER A 150 4.98 -34.07 -12.67
CA SER A 150 6.41 -34.39 -12.67
C SER A 150 7.22 -33.32 -11.91
N THR A 151 8.40 -33.68 -11.42
CA THR A 151 9.34 -32.77 -10.74
C THR A 151 9.52 -31.45 -11.48
N GLU A 152 9.70 -31.47 -12.80
CA GLU A 152 9.82 -30.26 -13.63
C GLU A 152 8.57 -29.36 -13.54
N ARG A 153 7.37 -29.94 -13.67
CA ARG A 153 6.11 -29.18 -13.61
C ARG A 153 5.88 -28.57 -12.23
N VAL A 154 6.29 -29.26 -11.17
CA VAL A 154 6.24 -28.74 -9.79
C VAL A 154 7.30 -27.66 -9.55
N CYS A 155 8.51 -27.81 -10.09
CA CYS A 155 9.57 -26.82 -10.01
C CYS A 155 9.18 -25.51 -10.70
N ASN A 156 8.66 -25.58 -11.93
CA ASN A 156 8.20 -24.41 -12.67
C ASN A 156 7.04 -23.72 -11.93
N TRP A 157 6.11 -24.50 -11.37
CA TRP A 157 5.03 -23.95 -10.54
C TRP A 157 5.54 -23.26 -9.26
N LEU A 158 6.57 -23.79 -8.59
CA LEU A 158 7.20 -23.10 -7.46
C LEU A 158 7.88 -21.79 -7.88
N GLU A 159 8.46 -21.72 -9.08
CA GLU A 159 9.03 -20.50 -9.64
C GLU A 159 7.96 -19.45 -9.94
N ASP A 160 6.92 -19.81 -10.71
CA ASP A 160 5.76 -18.96 -11.02
C ASP A 160 5.04 -18.48 -9.74
N PHE A 161 4.98 -19.32 -8.70
CA PHE A 161 4.37 -18.99 -7.40
C PHE A 161 5.26 -18.08 -6.51
N GLY A 162 6.41 -17.62 -7.01
CA GLY A 162 7.31 -16.71 -6.30
C GLY A 162 8.24 -17.38 -5.28
N LEU A 163 8.35 -18.71 -5.31
CA LEU A 163 9.21 -19.53 -4.44
C LEU A 163 10.42 -20.13 -5.20
N GLY A 164 10.75 -19.59 -6.38
CA GLY A 164 11.84 -20.05 -7.25
C GLY A 164 13.20 -20.24 -6.56
N GLN A 165 13.50 -19.46 -5.51
CA GLN A 165 14.72 -19.60 -4.71
C GLN A 165 14.88 -20.95 -4.00
N TYR A 166 13.80 -21.74 -3.89
CA TYR A 166 13.81 -23.08 -3.29
C TYR A 166 13.83 -24.22 -4.33
N VAL A 167 13.72 -23.90 -5.63
CA VAL A 167 13.64 -24.90 -6.71
C VAL A 167 14.85 -25.82 -6.77
N ILE A 168 16.05 -25.34 -6.40
CA ILE A 168 17.29 -26.15 -6.40
C ILE A 168 17.16 -27.35 -5.45
N PHE A 169 16.62 -27.15 -4.25
CA PHE A 169 16.41 -28.21 -3.26
C PHE A 169 15.13 -29.01 -3.55
N ALA A 170 14.04 -28.33 -3.92
CA ALA A 170 12.80 -29.00 -4.33
C ALA A 170 13.03 -30.01 -5.45
N ARG A 171 13.87 -29.67 -6.45
CA ARG A 171 14.26 -30.53 -7.57
C ARG A 171 15.00 -31.82 -7.16
N GLN A 172 15.65 -31.84 -5.99
CA GLN A 172 16.38 -33.01 -5.48
C GLN A 172 15.47 -33.94 -4.65
N TRP A 173 14.44 -33.39 -4.00
CA TRP A 173 13.57 -34.11 -3.07
C TRP A 173 12.18 -34.47 -3.64
N VAL A 174 11.58 -33.59 -4.45
CA VAL A 174 10.22 -33.76 -4.99
C VAL A 174 10.27 -34.72 -6.19
N THR A 175 9.88 -35.97 -5.98
CA THR A 175 9.76 -36.97 -7.06
C THR A 175 8.47 -36.79 -7.88
N SER A 176 7.43 -36.22 -7.28
CA SER A 176 6.16 -35.88 -7.93
C SER A 176 5.40 -34.83 -7.11
N GLY A 177 4.34 -34.24 -7.67
CA GLY A 177 3.48 -33.32 -6.90
C GLY A 177 2.84 -33.97 -5.68
N HIS A 178 2.65 -35.30 -5.67
CA HIS A 178 2.22 -36.04 -4.47
C HIS A 178 3.16 -35.83 -3.27
N THR A 179 4.48 -35.75 -3.49
CA THR A 179 5.47 -35.48 -2.43
C THR A 179 5.18 -34.18 -1.70
N LEU A 180 4.75 -33.12 -2.41
CA LEU A 180 4.33 -31.86 -1.79
C LEU A 180 2.94 -31.97 -1.13
N LEU A 181 1.99 -32.71 -1.69
CA LEU A 181 0.66 -32.87 -1.09
C LEU A 181 0.69 -33.60 0.27
N THR A 182 1.70 -34.44 0.50
CA THR A 182 1.94 -35.15 1.77
C THR A 182 2.98 -34.48 2.67
N ALA A 183 3.63 -33.40 2.22
CA ALA A 183 4.72 -32.75 2.93
C ALA A 183 4.26 -32.10 4.25
N THR A 184 4.97 -32.36 5.34
CA THR A 184 4.79 -31.61 6.59
C THR A 184 5.52 -30.25 6.52
N PRO A 185 5.13 -29.26 7.34
CA PRO A 185 5.87 -28.00 7.48
C PRO A 185 7.33 -28.18 7.91
N GLN A 186 7.66 -29.30 8.55
CA GLN A 186 9.01 -29.71 8.94
C GLN A 186 9.81 -30.20 7.72
N ASP A 187 9.22 -31.00 6.84
CA ASP A 187 9.88 -31.45 5.60
C ASP A 187 10.18 -30.25 4.68
N MET A 188 9.26 -29.28 4.60
CA MET A 188 9.49 -28.03 3.85
C MET A 188 10.65 -27.20 4.40
N GLU A 189 10.90 -27.23 5.72
CA GLU A 189 12.05 -26.56 6.34
C GLU A 189 13.36 -27.35 6.13
N LYS A 190 13.31 -28.68 6.29
CA LYS A 190 14.47 -29.58 6.25
C LYS A 190 14.94 -29.88 4.82
N GLU A 191 14.05 -30.36 3.97
CA GLU A 191 14.37 -30.90 2.65
C GLU A 191 14.41 -29.82 1.56
N MET A 192 13.52 -28.82 1.64
CA MET A 192 13.52 -27.69 0.70
C MET A 192 14.21 -26.42 1.26
N GLY A 193 14.71 -26.46 2.49
CA GLY A 193 15.46 -25.36 3.11
C GLY A 193 14.63 -24.11 3.43
N ILE A 194 13.29 -24.20 3.49
CA ILE A 194 12.42 -23.03 3.71
C ILE A 194 12.42 -22.60 5.17
N LYS A 195 13.50 -21.94 5.60
CA LYS A 195 13.62 -21.35 6.95
C LYS A 195 12.58 -20.25 7.19
N HIS A 196 12.27 -19.46 6.16
CA HIS A 196 11.39 -18.29 6.27
C HIS A 196 9.93 -18.72 6.59
N PRO A 197 9.34 -18.29 7.72
CA PRO A 197 8.06 -18.84 8.20
C PRO A 197 6.90 -18.52 7.25
N LEU A 198 6.87 -17.30 6.69
CA LEU A 198 5.82 -16.88 5.76
C LEU A 198 5.89 -17.60 4.41
N HIS A 199 7.07 -18.07 3.97
CA HIS A 199 7.18 -18.90 2.76
C HIS A 199 6.66 -20.32 2.98
N ARG A 200 6.86 -20.88 4.19
CA ARG A 200 6.20 -22.13 4.59
C ARG A 200 4.69 -21.94 4.66
N LYS A 201 4.21 -20.90 5.32
CA LYS A 201 2.77 -20.60 5.43
C LYS A 201 2.12 -20.44 4.05
N LYS A 202 2.75 -19.70 3.12
CA LYS A 202 2.36 -19.61 1.70
C LYS A 202 2.18 -20.97 1.03
N LEU A 203 3.19 -21.84 1.13
CA LEU A 203 3.21 -23.14 0.48
C LEU A 203 2.19 -24.11 1.10
N VAL A 204 2.09 -24.16 2.43
CA VAL A 204 1.09 -24.95 3.17
C VAL A 204 -0.34 -24.54 2.80
N LEU A 205 -0.64 -23.24 2.71
CA LEU A 205 -1.95 -22.74 2.31
C LEU A 205 -2.29 -23.10 0.86
N ALA A 206 -1.32 -23.02 -0.06
CA ALA A 206 -1.52 -23.45 -1.45
C ALA A 206 -1.81 -24.96 -1.55
N ILE A 207 -1.02 -25.80 -0.87
CA ILE A 207 -1.22 -27.25 -0.83
C ILE A 207 -2.57 -27.61 -0.20
N LYS A 208 -3.00 -26.89 0.84
CA LYS A 208 -4.32 -27.07 1.47
C LYS A 208 -5.47 -26.80 0.49
N SER A 209 -5.43 -25.67 -0.23
CA SER A 209 -6.45 -25.32 -1.25
C SER A 209 -6.48 -26.35 -2.39
N ILE A 210 -5.31 -26.80 -2.86
CA ILE A 210 -5.19 -27.85 -3.89
C ILE A 210 -5.80 -29.19 -3.41
N ASN A 211 -5.46 -29.64 -2.20
CA ASN A 211 -6.03 -30.88 -1.62
C ASN A 211 -7.55 -30.77 -1.39
N ALA A 212 -8.05 -29.60 -0.99
CA ALA A 212 -9.48 -29.34 -0.83
C ALA A 212 -10.22 -29.11 -2.15
N LYS A 213 -9.51 -29.01 -3.29
CA LYS A 213 -10.03 -28.63 -4.61
C LYS A 213 -10.79 -27.29 -4.60
N GLN A 214 -10.38 -26.37 -3.72
CA GLN A 214 -11.01 -25.06 -3.58
C GLN A 214 -10.34 -24.05 -4.53
N ASP A 215 -11.06 -23.66 -5.58
CA ASP A 215 -10.72 -22.51 -6.42
C ASP A 215 -11.18 -21.22 -5.71
N GLU A 216 -10.27 -20.61 -4.97
CA GLU A 216 -10.51 -19.36 -4.24
C GLU A 216 -10.09 -18.16 -5.08
N LYS A 217 -10.95 -17.14 -5.23
CA LYS A 217 -10.58 -15.87 -5.90
C LYS A 217 -9.37 -15.19 -5.23
N SER A 218 -9.18 -15.39 -3.92
CA SER A 218 -7.98 -14.96 -3.18
C SER A 218 -6.67 -15.54 -3.73
N ALA A 219 -6.70 -16.70 -4.38
CA ALA A 219 -5.54 -17.37 -4.97
C ALA A 219 -5.04 -16.69 -6.26
N GLN A 220 -5.89 -15.90 -6.90
CA GLN A 220 -5.60 -15.14 -8.13
C GLN A 220 -4.85 -13.83 -7.83
N LEU A 221 -4.89 -13.37 -6.57
CA LEU A 221 -4.19 -12.17 -6.11
C LEU A 221 -2.77 -12.55 -5.66
N ASP A 222 -1.80 -12.37 -6.55
CA ASP A 222 -0.40 -12.71 -6.27
C ASP A 222 0.27 -11.71 -5.30
N HIS A 223 1.53 -11.99 -4.92
CA HIS A 223 2.24 -11.10 -3.99
C HIS A 223 2.61 -9.75 -4.62
N ILE A 224 2.71 -9.65 -5.95
CA ILE A 224 2.90 -8.38 -6.65
C ILE A 224 1.61 -7.55 -6.54
N TRP A 225 0.41 -8.14 -6.71
CA TRP A 225 -0.86 -7.47 -6.45
C TRP A 225 -0.96 -6.98 -5.00
N VAL A 226 -0.64 -7.82 -4.00
CA VAL A 226 -0.70 -7.43 -2.58
C VAL A 226 0.22 -6.23 -2.30
N THR A 227 1.42 -6.17 -2.88
CA THR A 227 2.31 -5.01 -2.69
C THR A 227 1.78 -3.73 -3.33
N ARG A 228 0.93 -3.80 -4.36
CA ARG A 228 0.23 -2.63 -4.94
C ARG A 228 -0.98 -2.23 -4.11
N TRP A 229 -1.72 -3.20 -3.58
CA TRP A 229 -2.83 -2.99 -2.64
C TRP A 229 -2.38 -2.27 -1.35
N LEU A 230 -1.12 -2.44 -0.92
CA LEU A 230 -0.53 -1.64 0.15
C LEU A 230 -0.47 -0.12 -0.15
N ASP A 231 -0.42 0.32 -1.43
CA ASP A 231 -0.64 1.73 -1.77
C ASP A 231 -2.10 2.13 -1.56
N ASP A 232 -3.03 1.30 -2.02
CA ASP A 232 -4.48 1.58 -1.96
C ASP A 232 -5.00 1.70 -0.53
N ILE A 233 -4.46 0.94 0.41
CA ILE A 233 -4.85 1.04 1.83
C ILE A 233 -4.02 2.07 2.60
N GLY A 234 -3.08 2.76 1.95
CA GLY A 234 -2.27 3.83 2.55
C GLY A 234 -1.14 3.35 3.46
N LEU A 235 -0.58 2.16 3.21
CA LEU A 235 0.54 1.55 3.95
C LEU A 235 1.76 1.16 3.08
N PRO A 236 2.25 2.04 2.16
CA PRO A 236 3.36 1.71 1.26
C PRO A 236 4.66 1.33 1.98
N GLN A 237 4.87 1.79 3.22
CA GLN A 237 6.07 1.51 4.02
C GLN A 237 6.28 0.04 4.40
N TYR A 238 5.29 -0.84 4.18
CA TYR A 238 5.41 -2.28 4.43
C TYR A 238 5.63 -3.11 3.15
N LYS A 239 5.69 -2.48 1.97
CA LYS A 239 5.87 -3.13 0.67
C LYS A 239 7.01 -4.15 0.64
N ASP A 240 8.20 -3.72 1.04
CA ASP A 240 9.40 -4.54 0.93
C ASP A 240 9.26 -5.80 1.79
N GLN A 241 8.77 -5.66 3.03
CA GLN A 241 8.52 -6.80 3.92
C GLN A 241 7.49 -7.79 3.35
N PHE A 242 6.38 -7.30 2.78
CA PHE A 242 5.35 -8.16 2.19
C PHE A 242 5.84 -8.82 0.89
N HIS A 243 6.61 -8.10 0.07
CA HIS A 243 7.21 -8.58 -1.17
C HIS A 243 8.26 -9.67 -0.93
N GLU A 244 9.21 -9.40 -0.02
CA GLU A 244 10.24 -10.36 0.40
C GLU A 244 9.62 -11.60 1.04
N SER A 245 8.54 -11.43 1.79
CA SER A 245 7.79 -12.52 2.45
C SER A 245 6.79 -13.24 1.54
N ARG A 246 6.67 -12.83 0.27
CA ARG A 246 5.77 -13.41 -0.75
C ARG A 246 4.28 -13.47 -0.35
N VAL A 247 3.82 -12.53 0.48
CA VAL A 247 2.42 -12.48 0.97
C VAL A 247 1.44 -12.31 -0.18
N ASP A 248 0.54 -13.26 -0.39
CA ASP A 248 -0.50 -13.25 -1.43
C ASP A 248 -1.93 -13.16 -0.84
N GLY A 249 -2.95 -13.09 -1.69
CA GLY A 249 -4.35 -12.97 -1.25
C GLY A 249 -4.84 -14.15 -0.42
N ARG A 250 -4.35 -15.38 -0.68
CA ARG A 250 -4.61 -16.54 0.18
C ARG A 250 -4.04 -16.33 1.57
N MET A 251 -2.82 -15.81 1.67
CA MET A 251 -2.21 -15.48 2.96
C MET A 251 -2.95 -14.35 3.68
N LEU A 252 -3.48 -13.33 2.98
CA LEU A 252 -4.27 -12.26 3.62
C LEU A 252 -5.44 -12.80 4.46
N GLN A 253 -6.15 -13.83 3.97
CA GLN A 253 -7.23 -14.51 4.72
C GLN A 253 -6.77 -15.14 6.05
N TYR A 254 -5.48 -15.45 6.18
CA TYR A 254 -4.95 -16.25 7.29
C TYR A 254 -3.76 -15.58 8.00
N LEU A 255 -3.55 -14.27 7.79
CA LEU A 255 -2.57 -13.49 8.54
C LEU A 255 -3.00 -13.42 10.01
N THR A 256 -2.07 -13.71 10.91
CA THR A 256 -2.22 -13.56 12.36
C THR A 256 -1.61 -12.26 12.89
N VAL A 257 -1.90 -11.93 14.15
CA VAL A 257 -1.21 -10.87 14.90
C VAL A 257 0.31 -11.06 14.87
N ASN A 258 0.77 -12.31 14.96
CA ASN A 258 2.19 -12.67 14.95
C ASN A 258 2.80 -12.52 13.55
N ASP A 259 2.07 -12.86 12.48
CA ASP A 259 2.51 -12.64 11.10
C ASP A 259 2.71 -11.14 10.80
N LEU A 260 1.78 -10.28 11.24
CA LEU A 260 1.93 -8.82 11.09
C LEU A 260 3.11 -8.25 11.88
N LEU A 261 3.36 -8.74 13.10
CA LEU A 261 4.53 -8.35 13.88
C LEU A 261 5.85 -8.79 13.22
N PHE A 262 5.87 -9.98 12.60
CA PHE A 262 7.01 -10.46 11.80
C PHE A 262 7.23 -9.58 10.55
N LEU A 263 6.15 -9.14 9.90
CA LEU A 263 6.16 -8.15 8.79
C LEU A 263 6.49 -6.71 9.24
N LYS A 264 6.96 -6.52 10.48
CA LYS A 264 7.33 -5.23 11.13
C LYS A 264 6.14 -4.26 11.31
N VAL A 265 4.91 -4.70 11.08
CA VAL A 265 3.69 -3.93 11.36
C VAL A 265 3.45 -3.97 12.87
N THR A 266 3.87 -2.91 13.57
CA THR A 266 3.77 -2.83 15.04
C THR A 266 2.73 -1.82 15.54
N SER A 267 2.27 -0.89 14.70
CA SER A 267 1.21 0.09 15.04
C SER A 267 -0.14 -0.60 15.19
N GLN A 268 -0.85 -0.33 16.28
CA GLN A 268 -2.22 -0.83 16.50
C GLN A 268 -3.17 -0.31 15.42
N LEU A 269 -3.04 0.96 15.03
CA LEU A 269 -3.83 1.54 13.96
C LEU A 269 -3.60 0.83 12.61
N HIS A 270 -2.37 0.40 12.33
CA HIS A 270 -2.06 -0.31 11.09
C HIS A 270 -2.57 -1.77 11.11
N HIS A 271 -2.64 -2.42 12.28
CA HIS A 271 -3.35 -3.71 12.43
C HIS A 271 -4.85 -3.55 12.14
N LEU A 272 -5.50 -2.49 12.65
CA LEU A 272 -6.91 -2.19 12.37
C LEU A 272 -7.13 -1.83 10.90
N SER A 273 -6.24 -1.04 10.29
CA SER A 273 -6.24 -0.77 8.86
C SER A 273 -6.19 -2.05 8.03
N ILE A 274 -5.29 -2.99 8.35
CA ILE A 274 -5.17 -4.24 7.60
C ILE A 274 -6.39 -5.14 7.84
N LYS A 275 -6.93 -5.22 9.06
CA LYS A 275 -8.22 -5.88 9.36
C LYS A 275 -9.35 -5.36 8.47
N CYS A 276 -9.61 -4.05 8.49
CA CYS A 276 -10.70 -3.45 7.75
C CYS A 276 -10.52 -3.61 6.23
N ALA A 277 -9.28 -3.48 5.73
CA ALA A 277 -9.00 -3.69 4.31
C ALA A 277 -9.19 -5.16 3.87
N ILE A 278 -8.81 -6.14 4.71
CA ILE A 278 -9.08 -7.56 4.44
C ILE A 278 -10.59 -7.83 4.46
N HIS A 279 -11.35 -7.27 5.41
CA HIS A 279 -12.80 -7.39 5.42
C HIS A 279 -13.43 -6.82 4.13
N VAL A 280 -12.95 -5.68 3.63
CA VAL A 280 -13.37 -5.12 2.32
C VAL A 280 -13.09 -6.11 1.18
N LEU A 281 -11.96 -6.83 1.18
CA LEU A 281 -11.70 -7.89 0.20
C LEU A 281 -12.69 -9.06 0.34
N HIS A 282 -13.05 -9.48 1.55
CA HIS A 282 -14.02 -10.56 1.77
C HIS A 282 -15.41 -10.23 1.23
N VAL A 283 -15.99 -9.08 1.60
CA VAL A 283 -17.34 -8.69 1.12
C VAL A 283 -17.36 -8.45 -0.40
N ASN A 284 -16.21 -8.05 -0.99
CA ASN A 284 -16.06 -7.93 -2.45
C ASN A 284 -15.53 -9.22 -3.13
N SER A 285 -15.58 -10.38 -2.46
CA SER A 285 -15.18 -11.69 -2.99
C SER A 285 -13.77 -11.73 -3.62
N PHE A 286 -12.80 -11.03 -3.03
CA PHE A 286 -11.42 -10.87 -3.53
C PHE A 286 -11.32 -10.34 -4.97
N ASN A 287 -12.27 -9.51 -5.41
CA ASN A 287 -12.17 -8.79 -6.68
C ASN A 287 -10.91 -7.87 -6.69
N PRO A 288 -9.95 -8.05 -7.63
CA PRO A 288 -8.71 -7.27 -7.69
C PRO A 288 -8.91 -5.77 -7.94
N HIS A 289 -10.14 -5.34 -8.26
CA HIS A 289 -10.51 -3.97 -8.59
C HIS A 289 -11.60 -3.39 -7.65
N CYS A 290 -11.81 -3.98 -6.47
CA CYS A 290 -12.84 -3.52 -5.53
C CYS A 290 -12.55 -2.15 -4.86
N LEU A 291 -11.30 -1.66 -4.92
CA LEU A 291 -10.92 -0.38 -4.31
C LEU A 291 -10.95 0.76 -5.33
N ARG A 292 -11.76 1.77 -5.04
CA ARG A 292 -11.97 2.95 -5.90
C ARG A 292 -10.88 3.99 -5.66
N ARG A 293 -10.17 4.38 -6.72
CA ARG A 293 -9.09 5.39 -6.69
C ARG A 293 -9.50 6.80 -7.15
N ARG A 294 -10.67 6.95 -7.76
CA ARG A 294 -11.19 8.17 -8.41
C ARG A 294 -12.66 8.38 -8.02
N PRO A 295 -13.25 9.58 -8.20
CA PRO A 295 -14.69 9.73 -8.17
C PRO A 295 -15.36 8.83 -9.23
N VAL A 296 -16.58 8.39 -8.94
CA VAL A 296 -17.57 8.07 -9.98
C VAL A 296 -18.41 9.34 -10.18
N GLU A 297 -18.98 9.53 -11.36
CA GLU A 297 -19.72 10.75 -11.75
C GLU A 297 -21.15 10.82 -11.14
N GLU A 298 -21.44 10.01 -10.11
CA GLU A 298 -22.73 9.98 -9.43
C GLU A 298 -22.84 11.11 -8.40
N ASN A 299 -23.98 11.81 -8.44
CA ASN A 299 -24.21 13.06 -7.68
C ASN A 299 -24.35 12.87 -6.15
N SER A 300 -24.24 11.64 -5.63
CA SER A 300 -24.39 11.32 -4.21
C SER A 300 -23.49 10.16 -3.81
N VAL A 301 -22.43 10.45 -3.05
CA VAL A 301 -21.59 9.41 -2.42
C VAL A 301 -22.38 8.75 -1.29
N SER A 302 -22.60 7.43 -1.37
CA SER A 302 -23.21 6.67 -0.27
C SER A 302 -22.16 5.98 0.63
N PRO A 303 -22.47 5.66 1.89
CA PRO A 303 -21.52 4.99 2.79
C PRO A 303 -21.02 3.62 2.30
N SER A 304 -21.85 2.90 1.52
CA SER A 304 -21.47 1.63 0.89
C SER A 304 -20.50 1.81 -0.29
N GLU A 305 -20.39 3.01 -0.87
CA GLU A 305 -19.27 3.36 -1.74
C GLU A 305 -18.02 3.76 -0.94
N VAL A 306 -18.19 4.53 0.15
CA VAL A 306 -17.08 5.02 0.97
C VAL A 306 -16.25 3.86 1.50
N VAL A 307 -16.85 2.73 1.87
CA VAL A 307 -16.10 1.54 2.34
C VAL A 307 -15.09 1.02 1.31
N GLN A 308 -15.34 1.22 0.01
CA GLN A 308 -14.45 0.83 -1.11
C GLN A 308 -13.37 1.89 -1.43
N TRP A 309 -13.32 3.05 -0.77
CA TRP A 309 -12.37 4.10 -1.11
C TRP A 309 -10.92 3.73 -0.77
N SER A 310 -9.99 3.97 -1.70
CA SER A 310 -8.57 3.91 -1.41
C SER A 310 -8.09 5.15 -0.63
N ASN A 311 -6.91 5.07 -0.02
CA ASN A 311 -6.19 6.19 0.59
C ASN A 311 -6.06 7.38 -0.38
N HIS A 312 -5.90 7.12 -1.69
CA HIS A 312 -5.89 8.17 -2.70
C HIS A 312 -7.24 8.88 -2.81
N ARG A 313 -8.34 8.11 -2.82
CA ARG A 313 -9.70 8.65 -2.88
C ARG A 313 -10.06 9.46 -1.64
N VAL A 314 -9.62 9.04 -0.45
CA VAL A 314 -9.75 9.86 0.78
C VAL A 314 -8.95 11.16 0.68
N MET A 315 -7.73 11.12 0.12
CA MET A 315 -6.94 12.34 -0.15
C MET A 315 -7.58 13.26 -1.20
N GLU A 316 -8.31 12.74 -2.18
CA GLU A 316 -9.13 13.55 -3.10
C GLU A 316 -10.31 14.19 -2.38
N TRP A 317 -11.05 13.43 -1.58
CA TRP A 317 -12.20 13.95 -0.82
C TRP A 317 -11.79 15.12 0.09
N LEU A 318 -10.64 15.02 0.77
CA LEU A 318 -10.08 16.12 1.56
C LEU A 318 -9.82 17.39 0.72
N ARG A 319 -9.51 17.28 -0.58
CA ARG A 319 -9.37 18.45 -1.45
C ARG A 319 -10.73 19.06 -1.82
N SER A 320 -11.77 18.25 -2.00
CA SER A 320 -13.14 18.73 -2.26
C SER A 320 -13.86 19.30 -1.03
N VAL A 321 -13.28 19.18 0.17
CA VAL A 321 -13.80 19.82 1.41
C VAL A 321 -12.81 20.85 1.99
N ASP A 322 -12.02 21.50 1.14
CA ASP A 322 -11.08 22.59 1.48
C ASP A 322 -9.96 22.23 2.48
N LEU A 323 -9.64 20.95 2.64
CA LEU A 323 -8.56 20.42 3.49
C LEU A 323 -7.35 19.94 2.67
N ALA A 324 -7.16 20.54 1.49
CA ALA A 324 -6.14 20.14 0.51
C ALA A 324 -4.69 20.17 1.05
N GLU A 325 -4.37 21.11 1.95
CA GLU A 325 -3.04 21.24 2.58
C GLU A 325 -2.72 20.05 3.52
N TYR A 326 -3.72 19.44 4.15
CA TYR A 326 -3.54 18.32 5.09
C TYR A 326 -3.55 16.95 4.42
N ALA A 327 -4.17 16.83 3.24
CA ALA A 327 -4.30 15.57 2.52
C ALA A 327 -2.98 14.76 2.37
N PRO A 328 -1.80 15.35 2.08
CA PRO A 328 -0.54 14.61 1.99
C PRO A 328 -0.16 13.85 3.27
N ASN A 329 -0.62 14.28 4.45
CA ASN A 329 -0.31 13.65 5.73
C ASN A 329 -0.93 12.25 5.88
N LEU A 330 -1.92 11.89 5.06
CA LEU A 330 -2.49 10.54 5.06
C LEU A 330 -1.59 9.49 4.37
N ARG A 331 -0.48 9.88 3.74
CA ARG A 331 0.46 8.92 3.15
C ARG A 331 1.17 8.10 4.24
N GLY A 332 0.96 6.78 4.24
CA GLY A 332 1.54 5.88 5.25
C GLY A 332 0.71 5.76 6.53
N SER A 333 -0.45 6.42 6.62
CA SER A 333 -1.32 6.44 7.80
C SER A 333 -2.23 5.21 7.97
N GLY A 334 -2.43 4.41 6.91
CA GLY A 334 -3.47 3.39 6.85
C GLY A 334 -4.90 3.91 6.65
N VAL A 335 -5.12 5.22 6.52
CA VAL A 335 -6.47 5.76 6.31
C VAL A 335 -6.97 5.46 4.91
N HIS A 336 -8.04 4.67 4.84
CA HIS A 336 -8.79 4.30 3.64
C HIS A 336 -10.26 4.09 4.03
N GLY A 337 -11.14 3.89 3.04
CA GLY A 337 -12.59 3.77 3.19
C GLY A 337 -13.03 2.73 4.21
N GLY A 338 -12.48 1.51 4.09
CA GLY A 338 -12.71 0.42 5.03
C GLY A 338 -12.41 0.79 6.49
N LEU A 339 -11.31 1.48 6.78
CA LEU A 339 -11.01 1.95 8.14
C LEU A 339 -12.00 3.05 8.60
N ILE A 340 -12.37 3.98 7.72
CA ILE A 340 -13.28 5.08 8.04
C ILE A 340 -14.66 4.57 8.47
N ILE A 341 -15.21 3.62 7.71
CA ILE A 341 -16.52 3.02 8.00
C ILE A 341 -16.41 1.96 9.10
N LEU A 342 -15.62 0.91 8.88
CA LEU A 342 -15.68 -0.36 9.64
C LEU A 342 -14.88 -0.38 10.96
N GLU A 343 -14.06 0.61 11.28
CA GLU A 343 -13.46 0.69 12.63
C GLU A 343 -14.33 1.61 13.51
N PRO A 344 -15.08 1.10 14.51
CA PRO A 344 -16.04 1.92 15.24
C PRO A 344 -15.38 2.95 16.16
N ARG A 345 -14.11 2.75 16.52
CA ARG A 345 -13.31 3.73 17.26
C ARG A 345 -12.66 4.79 16.36
N PHE A 346 -12.77 4.68 15.03
CA PHE A 346 -12.23 5.66 14.09
C PHE A 346 -13.26 6.78 13.84
N ASN A 347 -12.94 7.99 14.29
CA ASN A 347 -13.80 9.16 14.29
C ASN A 347 -13.08 10.43 13.81
N GLY A 348 -13.79 11.55 13.73
CA GLY A 348 -13.27 12.84 13.25
C GLY A 348 -12.00 13.31 13.97
N ASP A 349 -11.90 13.11 15.30
CA ASP A 349 -10.70 13.46 16.06
C ASP A 349 -9.50 12.53 15.78
N THR A 350 -9.75 11.24 15.53
CA THR A 350 -8.72 10.30 15.07
C THR A 350 -8.18 10.72 13.70
N LEU A 351 -9.06 11.10 12.78
CA LEU A 351 -8.68 11.62 11.47
C LEU A 351 -7.93 12.97 11.59
N ALA A 352 -8.36 13.87 12.48
CA ALA A 352 -7.69 15.15 12.74
C ALA A 352 -6.26 14.95 13.28
N MET A 353 -6.03 13.95 14.14
CA MET A 353 -4.68 13.58 14.60
C MET A 353 -3.81 13.07 13.44
N LEU A 354 -4.34 12.22 12.57
CA LEU A 354 -3.62 11.65 11.42
C LEU A 354 -3.33 12.69 10.32
N LEU A 355 -4.15 13.75 10.26
CA LEU A 355 -3.91 14.93 9.42
C LEU A 355 -2.93 15.93 10.04
N ASN A 356 -2.40 15.67 11.24
CA ASN A 356 -1.56 16.57 12.05
C ASN A 356 -2.23 17.92 12.35
N ILE A 357 -3.56 17.97 12.46
CA ILE A 357 -4.31 19.18 12.81
C ILE A 357 -4.25 19.39 14.34
N PRO A 358 -3.63 20.47 14.86
CA PRO A 358 -3.54 20.70 16.31
C PRO A 358 -4.93 20.87 16.97
N PRO A 359 -5.10 20.53 18.25
CA PRO A 359 -6.36 20.75 18.97
C PRO A 359 -6.76 22.22 19.02
N GLN A 360 -5.80 23.15 18.96
CA GLN A 360 -6.03 24.60 18.95
C GLN A 360 -6.70 25.11 17.66
N LYS A 361 -6.63 24.37 16.53
CA LYS A 361 -7.33 24.75 15.28
C LYS A 361 -8.81 24.31 15.36
N THR A 362 -9.55 24.85 16.32
CA THR A 362 -10.93 24.43 16.67
C THR A 362 -11.91 24.57 15.49
N LEU A 363 -11.88 25.68 14.76
CA LEU A 363 -12.72 25.90 13.56
C LEU A 363 -12.46 24.84 12.48
N LEU A 364 -11.19 24.50 12.24
CA LEU A 364 -10.77 23.51 11.26
C LEU A 364 -11.18 22.09 11.68
N ARG A 365 -11.05 21.76 12.96
CA ARG A 365 -11.54 20.49 13.53
C ARG A 365 -13.05 20.37 13.43
N ARG A 366 -13.79 21.45 13.70
CA ARG A 366 -15.25 21.49 13.50
C ARG A 366 -15.62 21.25 12.04
N HIS A 367 -14.97 21.94 11.10
CA HIS A 367 -15.17 21.75 9.66
C HIS A 367 -14.90 20.30 9.20
N LEU A 368 -13.77 19.73 9.62
CA LEU A 368 -13.43 18.32 9.35
C LEU A 368 -14.47 17.36 9.94
N THR A 369 -14.88 17.54 11.20
CA THR A 369 -15.87 16.66 11.84
C THR A 369 -17.26 16.77 11.20
N THR A 370 -17.69 17.97 10.79
CA THR A 370 -18.94 18.14 10.01
C THR A 370 -18.87 17.37 8.70
N ASN A 371 -17.81 17.56 7.91
CA ASN A 371 -17.65 16.86 6.63
C ASN A 371 -17.45 15.35 6.80
N PHE A 372 -16.79 14.89 7.86
CA PHE A 372 -16.63 13.48 8.20
C PHE A 372 -17.99 12.83 8.51
N ASN A 373 -18.85 13.49 9.28
CA ASN A 373 -20.19 13.00 9.58
C ASN A 373 -21.07 12.90 8.31
N VAL A 374 -20.98 13.89 7.41
CA VAL A 374 -21.64 13.83 6.09
C VAL A 374 -21.12 12.67 5.26
N LEU A 375 -19.81 12.40 5.26
CA LEU A 375 -19.19 11.30 4.51
C LEU A 375 -19.65 9.92 4.97
N ILE A 376 -19.75 9.68 6.29
CA ILE A 376 -20.09 8.35 6.82
C ILE A 376 -21.59 8.07 6.91
N GLY A 377 -22.43 9.11 6.83
CA GLY A 377 -23.88 8.99 6.97
C GLY A 377 -24.37 8.79 8.42
N PRO A 378 -25.69 8.91 8.66
CA PRO A 378 -26.25 9.00 10.01
C PRO A 378 -26.11 7.71 10.84
N GLU A 379 -26.17 6.53 10.21
CA GLU A 379 -26.05 5.23 10.90
C GLU A 379 -24.66 5.07 11.52
N ALA A 380 -23.60 5.17 10.71
CA ALA A 380 -22.22 5.09 11.19
C ALA A 380 -21.84 6.26 12.12
N GLN A 381 -22.46 7.44 11.95
CA GLN A 381 -22.29 8.54 12.90
C GLN A 381 -22.85 8.19 14.29
N GLN A 382 -24.01 7.54 14.35
CA GLN A 382 -24.65 7.15 15.60
C GLN A 382 -23.88 6.01 16.30
N GLU A 383 -23.47 4.96 15.57
CA GLU A 383 -22.66 3.87 16.14
C GLU A 383 -21.35 4.40 16.78
N LYS A 384 -20.61 5.26 16.05
CA LYS A 384 -19.36 5.86 16.53
C LYS A 384 -19.57 6.81 17.71
N ARG A 385 -20.74 7.45 17.79
CA ARG A 385 -21.15 8.26 18.96
C ARG A 385 -21.33 7.38 20.19
N GLU A 386 -22.22 6.38 20.12
CA GLU A 386 -22.52 5.48 21.24
C GLU A 386 -21.27 4.80 21.80
N ILE A 387 -20.34 4.42 20.91
CA ILE A 387 -19.07 3.82 21.30
C ILE A 387 -18.13 4.83 21.97
N THR A 388 -18.14 6.10 21.55
CA THR A 388 -17.37 7.19 22.18
C THR A 388 -17.96 7.59 23.54
N GLU A 389 -19.28 7.52 23.70
CA GLU A 389 -20.01 7.81 24.94
C GLU A 389 -19.98 6.62 25.94
N SER A 390 -19.53 5.44 25.51
CA SER A 390 -19.46 4.24 26.37
C SER A 390 -18.38 4.33 27.47
N THR A 391 -18.70 3.85 28.68
CA THR A 391 -17.78 3.88 29.84
C THR A 391 -16.51 3.04 29.65
N ALA A 392 -16.48 2.14 28.66
CA ALA A 392 -15.32 1.33 28.30
C ALA A 392 -14.52 1.90 27.10
N TYR A 393 -14.88 3.09 26.61
CA TYR A 393 -14.22 3.71 25.47
C TYR A 393 -12.71 3.90 25.71
N THR A 394 -11.93 3.64 24.66
CA THR A 394 -10.51 3.93 24.61
C THR A 394 -10.22 4.54 23.25
N ALA A 395 -9.75 5.78 23.21
CA ALA A 395 -9.41 6.46 21.95
C ALA A 395 -8.35 5.68 21.15
N LEU A 396 -8.36 5.82 19.83
CA LEU A 396 -7.24 5.40 18.99
C LEU A 396 -6.09 6.41 19.13
N THR A 397 -4.84 5.92 19.15
CA THR A 397 -3.65 6.79 19.15
C THR A 397 -2.66 6.33 18.10
N THR A 398 -1.92 7.28 17.53
CA THR A 398 -0.91 7.05 16.48
C THR A 398 0.32 6.31 16.99
N THR A 399 0.56 6.34 18.31
CA THR A 399 1.73 5.76 18.98
C THR A 399 1.47 4.40 19.63
N ALA A 400 0.22 3.93 19.70
CA ALA A 400 -0.12 2.62 20.25
C ALA A 400 0.55 1.49 19.46
N LYS A 401 1.27 0.62 20.15
CA LYS A 401 1.95 -0.54 19.55
C LYS A 401 1.37 -1.86 20.06
N VAL A 402 1.08 -2.76 19.12
CA VAL A 402 0.74 -4.15 19.44
C VAL A 402 1.98 -4.82 20.02
N ARG A 403 1.81 -5.50 21.15
CA ARG A 403 2.86 -6.30 21.80
C ARG A 403 2.64 -7.77 21.46
N PRO A 404 3.70 -8.57 21.23
CA PRO A 404 3.55 -10.02 21.10
C PRO A 404 2.83 -10.59 22.31
N LYS A 405 1.87 -11.51 22.08
CA LYS A 405 1.27 -12.32 23.15
C LYS A 405 2.37 -13.21 23.73
N LYS A 406 3.04 -12.79 24.81
CA LYS A 406 3.95 -13.65 25.56
C LYS A 406 3.15 -14.86 26.06
N LEU A 407 3.40 -16.03 25.50
CA LEU A 407 2.96 -17.29 26.07
C LEU A 407 3.61 -17.41 27.46
N GLY A 408 2.83 -17.18 28.50
CA GLY A 408 3.32 -17.25 29.88
C GLY A 408 3.66 -18.70 30.23
N PHE A 409 4.83 -18.91 30.84
CA PHE A 409 5.24 -20.23 31.34
C PHE A 409 4.37 -20.74 32.51
N SER A 410 3.42 -19.92 33.00
CA SER A 410 2.43 -20.27 34.01
C SER A 410 1.34 -21.22 33.50
N HIS A 411 1.71 -22.47 33.19
CA HIS A 411 0.94 -23.69 33.53
C HIS A 411 1.72 -24.96 33.13
N PHE A 412 2.79 -25.28 33.85
CA PHE A 412 3.36 -26.64 33.91
C PHE A 412 2.42 -27.58 34.69
N GLY A 413 1.19 -27.74 34.20
CA GLY A 413 0.10 -28.33 34.96
C GLY A 413 -1.19 -28.53 34.17
N ASN A 414 -1.09 -29.08 32.95
CA ASN A 414 -2.04 -30.04 32.36
C ASN A 414 -1.65 -30.37 30.92
N LEU A 415 -0.83 -31.40 30.75
CA LEU A 415 -0.30 -31.86 29.46
C LEU A 415 -1.33 -32.73 28.70
N ARG A 416 -2.49 -32.13 28.37
CA ARG A 416 -3.51 -32.72 27.48
C ARG A 416 -3.60 -31.87 26.21
N LYS A 417 -3.59 -32.52 25.04
CA LYS A 417 -3.48 -31.89 23.71
C LYS A 417 -4.68 -30.99 23.34
N LYS A 418 -4.81 -29.81 23.97
CA LYS A 418 -5.59 -28.71 23.41
C LYS A 418 -4.84 -28.24 22.16
N LYS A 419 -5.35 -28.59 20.97
CA LYS A 419 -4.82 -28.07 19.70
C LYS A 419 -4.78 -26.55 19.80
N PHE A 420 -3.65 -25.94 19.43
CA PHE A 420 -3.59 -24.49 19.29
C PHE A 420 -4.52 -24.10 18.14
N ASP A 421 -5.58 -23.36 18.45
CA ASP A 421 -6.60 -23.01 17.48
C ASP A 421 -6.18 -21.76 16.72
N GLU A 422 -5.39 -21.96 15.66
CA GLU A 422 -4.84 -20.91 14.80
C GLU A 422 -5.94 -19.99 14.22
N SER A 423 -7.18 -20.48 14.12
CA SER A 423 -8.32 -19.68 13.65
C SER A 423 -8.65 -18.48 14.54
N THR A 424 -8.31 -18.56 15.83
CA THR A 424 -8.63 -17.53 16.84
C THR A 424 -7.61 -16.39 16.93
N ASP A 425 -6.52 -16.42 16.15
CA ASP A 425 -5.48 -15.38 16.13
C ASP A 425 -5.39 -14.63 14.78
N TYR A 426 -6.29 -14.91 13.83
CA TYR A 426 -6.36 -14.20 12.55
C TYR A 426 -6.75 -12.73 12.71
N ILE A 427 -6.16 -11.86 11.88
CA ILE A 427 -6.37 -10.40 11.87
C ILE A 427 -7.81 -10.02 11.50
N CYS A 428 -8.38 -10.74 10.53
CA CYS A 428 -9.79 -10.70 10.20
C CYS A 428 -10.29 -12.15 10.29
N PRO A 429 -11.04 -12.53 11.34
CA PRO A 429 -11.70 -13.83 11.40
C PRO A 429 -12.66 -14.04 10.24
N MET A 430 -12.95 -15.30 9.93
CA MET A 430 -13.96 -15.68 8.95
C MET A 430 -15.25 -16.08 9.66
N ASP A 431 -16.39 -15.56 9.20
CA ASP A 431 -17.72 -15.90 9.73
C ASP A 431 -18.19 -17.28 9.22
N THR A 432 -17.36 -18.32 9.39
CA THR A 432 -17.64 -19.70 8.95
C THR A 432 -18.50 -20.46 9.95
N HIS A 433 -19.67 -19.93 10.27
CA HIS A 433 -20.71 -20.63 11.03
C HIS A 433 -22.11 -20.42 10.43
N PRO A 434 -22.66 -21.41 9.70
CA PRO A 434 -24.10 -21.56 9.60
C PRO A 434 -24.68 -21.71 11.01
N ALA A 435 -25.78 -21.01 11.30
CA ALA A 435 -26.27 -20.87 12.67
C ALA A 435 -26.69 -22.21 13.30
N ALA A 436 -25.94 -22.66 14.31
CA ALA A 436 -26.44 -23.59 15.32
C ALA A 436 -27.14 -22.75 16.41
N ALA A 437 -28.40 -23.04 16.69
CA ALA A 437 -29.20 -22.27 17.64
C ALA A 437 -28.82 -22.54 19.11
N ASN A 438 -29.18 -21.58 19.98
CA ASN A 438 -29.09 -21.58 21.44
C ASN A 438 -27.69 -21.33 22.04
N GLY A 439 -27.62 -20.34 22.93
CA GLY A 439 -26.44 -20.03 23.76
C GLY A 439 -26.09 -18.54 23.75
N THR A 440 -26.32 -17.86 24.87
CA THR A 440 -26.12 -16.40 24.99
C THR A 440 -24.65 -16.01 24.91
N GLN A 441 -24.18 -15.65 23.71
CA GLN A 441 -22.89 -14.99 23.49
C GLN A 441 -23.13 -13.55 23.04
N LYS A 442 -22.38 -12.59 23.59
CA LYS A 442 -22.37 -11.22 23.09
C LYS A 442 -21.53 -11.16 21.82
N ASN A 443 -22.15 -11.49 20.70
CA ASN A 443 -21.53 -11.39 19.38
C ASN A 443 -21.08 -9.95 19.11
N TYR A 444 -19.97 -9.79 18.40
CA TYR A 444 -19.65 -8.54 17.73
C TYR A 444 -20.78 -8.21 16.75
N GLY A 445 -21.14 -6.93 16.65
CA GLY A 445 -22.18 -6.49 15.72
C GLY A 445 -21.77 -6.79 14.28
N GLY A 446 -22.52 -7.66 13.60
CA GLY A 446 -22.44 -7.77 12.14
C GLY A 446 -22.96 -6.48 11.53
N TYR A 447 -22.18 -5.86 10.64
CA TYR A 447 -22.52 -4.59 9.99
C TYR A 447 -23.80 -4.76 9.14
N LYS A 448 -24.95 -4.33 9.67
CA LYS A 448 -26.27 -4.63 9.08
C LYS A 448 -26.54 -3.96 7.73
N GLY A 449 -25.77 -2.93 7.36
CA GLY A 449 -25.97 -2.15 6.13
C GLY A 449 -25.31 -2.69 4.85
N LEU A 450 -24.67 -3.87 4.85
CA LEU A 450 -23.85 -4.36 3.71
C LEU A 450 -24.17 -5.81 3.26
N ASN A 451 -25.44 -6.21 3.24
CA ASN A 451 -25.87 -7.39 2.50
C ASN A 451 -26.02 -7.07 1.00
N PRO A 452 -25.63 -7.97 0.08
CA PRO A 452 -26.19 -7.99 -1.26
C PRO A 452 -27.69 -8.34 -1.16
N PHE A 453 -28.55 -7.55 -1.80
CA PHE A 453 -29.99 -7.81 -1.85
C PHE A 453 -30.27 -9.23 -2.37
N THR A 454 -31.25 -9.90 -1.75
CA THR A 454 -31.72 -11.21 -2.22
C THR A 454 -32.98 -11.05 -3.07
N ASP A 455 -33.22 -11.95 -4.03
CA ASP A 455 -34.34 -11.83 -4.98
C ASP A 455 -35.72 -11.70 -4.28
N ARG A 456 -35.85 -12.19 -3.04
CA ARG A 456 -37.06 -12.04 -2.20
C ARG A 456 -37.37 -10.62 -1.74
N GLU A 457 -36.38 -9.73 -1.70
CA GLU A 457 -36.59 -8.32 -1.37
C GLU A 457 -37.05 -7.53 -2.60
N LEU A 458 -36.66 -7.95 -3.82
CA LEU A 458 -37.18 -7.40 -5.07
C LEU A 458 -38.68 -7.70 -5.22
N ASP A 459 -39.10 -8.96 -4.98
CA ASP A 459 -40.52 -9.34 -4.93
C ASP A 459 -41.32 -8.44 -3.96
N GLN A 460 -40.78 -8.18 -2.76
CA GLN A 460 -41.47 -7.32 -1.77
C GLN A 460 -41.50 -5.85 -2.18
N MET A 461 -40.49 -5.35 -2.91
CA MET A 461 -40.50 -3.99 -3.45
C MET A 461 -41.57 -3.82 -4.53
N GLU A 462 -41.73 -4.79 -5.44
CA GLU A 462 -42.73 -4.75 -6.52
C GLU A 462 -44.17 -4.77 -5.95
N HIS A 463 -44.44 -5.60 -4.94
CA HIS A 463 -45.74 -5.62 -4.24
C HIS A 463 -46.02 -4.33 -3.45
N SER A 464 -44.97 -3.69 -2.91
CA SER A 464 -45.08 -2.37 -2.25
C SER A 464 -45.44 -1.27 -3.26
N GLU A 465 -44.75 -1.21 -4.41
CA GLU A 465 -44.98 -0.20 -5.44
C GLU A 465 -46.38 -0.32 -6.07
N GLY A 466 -46.85 -1.54 -6.34
CA GLY A 466 -48.23 -1.79 -6.77
C GLY A 466 -49.28 -1.31 -5.76
N THR A 467 -49.03 -1.49 -4.46
CA THR A 467 -49.91 -0.99 -3.39
C THR A 467 -49.95 0.54 -3.35
N VAL A 468 -48.80 1.21 -3.52
CA VAL A 468 -48.71 2.67 -3.58
C VAL A 468 -49.44 3.23 -4.80
N MET A 469 -49.31 2.61 -5.97
CA MET A 469 -50.09 3.01 -7.17
C MET A 469 -51.60 2.89 -6.95
N GLN A 470 -52.06 1.83 -6.29
CA GLN A 470 -53.50 1.63 -6.02
C GLN A 470 -54.06 2.67 -5.03
N ILE A 471 -53.27 3.09 -4.03
CA ILE A 471 -53.62 4.21 -3.14
C ILE A 471 -53.64 5.55 -3.89
N GLY A 472 -52.68 5.78 -4.80
CA GLY A 472 -52.66 6.96 -5.67
C GLY A 472 -53.89 7.08 -6.55
N ALA A 473 -54.32 5.98 -7.18
CA ALA A 473 -55.55 5.92 -7.99
C ALA A 473 -56.81 6.18 -7.14
N LEU A 474 -56.89 5.66 -5.91
CA LEU A 474 -58.00 5.92 -5.00
C LEU A 474 -58.09 7.41 -4.61
N SER A 475 -56.94 8.05 -4.38
CA SER A 475 -56.85 9.49 -4.09
C SER A 475 -57.37 10.34 -5.26
N GLN A 476 -57.00 10.01 -6.50
CA GLN A 476 -57.49 10.70 -7.70
C GLN A 476 -59.01 10.55 -7.90
N GLY A 477 -59.58 9.39 -7.55
CA GLY A 477 -61.04 9.18 -7.55
C GLY A 477 -61.78 10.07 -6.55
N ILE A 478 -61.20 10.31 -5.37
CA ILE A 478 -61.79 11.18 -4.35
C ILE A 478 -61.76 12.65 -4.79
N SER A 479 -60.68 13.11 -5.43
CA SER A 479 -60.58 14.48 -5.98
C SER A 479 -61.52 14.79 -7.16
N HIS A 480 -62.33 13.83 -7.61
CA HIS A 480 -63.39 14.02 -8.60
C HIS A 480 -64.82 13.97 -8.01
N LEU A 481 -64.94 13.90 -6.67
CA LEU A 481 -66.22 13.87 -5.94
C LEU A 481 -66.40 15.06 -4.98
N THR A 482 -65.56 16.08 -5.10
CA THR A 482 -65.62 17.37 -4.39
C THR A 482 -65.35 18.52 -5.35
#